data_AF-A0A7S1AMF6-F1
#
_entry.id   AF-A0A7S1AMF6-F1
#
_cell.length_a   1.000
_cell.length_b   1.000
_cell.length_c   1.000
_cell.angle_alpha   90.00
_cell.angle_beta   90.00
_cell.angle_gamma   90.00
#
_symmetry.space_group_name_H-M   'P 1'
#
loop_
_entity.id
_entity.type
_entity.pdbx_description
1 polymer ?
#
loop_
_entity_poly.entity_id
_entity_poly.type
_entity_poly.pdbx_seq_one_letter_code
_entity_poly.pdbx_strand_id
1 'polypeptide(L)'
;MGAACVRDCERTAHEMHAPSDTRREQSPGLASMLTAPGEITVGRAFTLPAAAVSGKGTGDQNTPRFNDQKDKPREESRGPGSSSKISPRSQEGDVKEPTSEVCYEGTLLGSSKHGVGLLRMDGCTYEGDFRNDLKHGVGVLTWDDGRQYHGQFQFGKFHGNAIMTWPDGRRYCGQYVEDRKQGEGTFSWQDGRRYQGQWVTGKRDGIGVYTNAKGITRTGLWQMDRPLSWEAQQTGTDVTRD
;
A
#
# COMPACT_ATOMS: atom_id res chain seq x y z
N MET A 1 3.77 -12.10 8.05
CA MET A 1 4.00 -12.01 6.59
C MET A 1 3.84 -10.59 6.01
N GLY A 2 3.48 -9.53 6.76
CA GLY A 2 3.25 -8.18 6.21
C GLY A 2 4.48 -7.27 6.00
N ALA A 3 5.68 -7.65 6.43
CA ALA A 3 6.85 -6.74 6.34
C ALA A 3 7.46 -6.62 4.92
N ALA A 4 7.11 -7.50 3.99
CA ALA A 4 7.65 -7.50 2.63
C ALA A 4 7.09 -6.33 1.79
N CYS A 5 5.77 -6.10 1.82
CA CYS A 5 5.12 -5.09 0.99
C CYS A 5 5.61 -3.65 1.25
N VAL A 6 5.87 -3.30 2.52
CA VAL A 6 6.38 -1.96 2.88
C VAL A 6 7.81 -1.77 2.38
N ARG A 7 8.67 -2.78 2.56
CA ARG A 7 10.06 -2.72 2.10
C ARG A 7 10.16 -2.74 0.59
N ASP A 8 9.29 -3.47 -0.10
CA ASP A 8 9.30 -3.52 -1.56
C ASP A 8 8.86 -2.18 -2.16
N CYS A 9 7.81 -1.57 -1.61
CA CYS A 9 7.37 -0.23 -2.01
C CYS A 9 8.38 0.88 -1.65
N GLU A 10 9.04 0.79 -0.48
CA GLU A 10 10.13 1.70 -0.10
C GLU A 10 11.39 1.52 -0.94
N ARG A 11 11.72 0.28 -1.30
CA ARG A 11 12.83 -0.04 -2.21
C ARG A 11 12.53 0.43 -3.63
N THR A 12 11.32 0.20 -4.13
CA THR A 12 10.90 0.74 -5.42
C THR A 12 11.01 2.26 -5.41
N ALA A 13 10.50 2.96 -4.39
CA ALA A 13 10.63 4.41 -4.33
C ALA A 13 12.09 4.91 -4.26
N HIS A 14 13.00 4.19 -3.61
CA HIS A 14 14.43 4.49 -3.59
C HIS A 14 15.14 4.17 -4.92
N GLU A 15 14.81 3.05 -5.57
CA GLU A 15 15.36 2.65 -6.88
C GLU A 15 14.90 3.61 -7.99
N MET A 16 13.73 4.21 -7.86
CA MET A 16 13.22 5.24 -8.77
C MET A 16 13.90 6.62 -8.61
N HIS A 17 14.70 6.84 -7.56
CA HIS A 17 15.51 8.06 -7.37
C HIS A 17 16.94 7.94 -7.91
N ALA A 18 17.33 6.80 -8.47
CA ALA A 18 18.65 6.66 -9.05
C ALA A 18 18.70 7.42 -10.39
N PRO A 19 19.53 8.46 -10.54
CA PRO A 19 19.86 8.95 -11.88
C PRO A 19 20.44 7.77 -12.66
N SER A 20 19.95 7.54 -13.87
CA SER A 20 20.52 6.57 -14.79
C SER A 20 21.97 6.98 -15.07
N ASP A 21 22.88 6.44 -14.26
CA ASP A 21 24.31 6.69 -14.33
C ASP A 21 24.79 6.11 -15.67
N THR A 22 24.98 6.98 -16.66
CA THR A 22 25.61 6.64 -17.93
C THR A 22 27.07 6.30 -17.65
N ARG A 23 27.32 5.06 -17.21
CA ARG A 23 28.67 4.55 -17.08
C ARG A 23 29.25 4.32 -18.46
N ARG A 24 30.04 5.31 -18.87
CA ARG A 24 31.11 5.26 -19.85
C ARG A 24 31.73 3.86 -19.92
N GLU A 25 31.57 3.21 -21.07
CA GLU A 25 32.37 2.04 -21.43
C GLU A 25 33.85 2.44 -21.44
N GLN A 26 34.64 1.75 -20.62
CA GLN A 26 36.08 1.63 -20.81
C GLN A 26 36.40 0.15 -20.92
N SER A 27 36.76 -0.25 -22.14
CA SER A 27 37.35 -1.54 -22.45
C SER A 27 38.68 -1.75 -21.71
N PRO A 28 38.99 -2.98 -21.33
CA PRO A 28 40.33 -3.53 -21.52
C PRO A 28 40.22 -4.76 -22.45
N GLY A 29 41.09 -4.94 -23.44
CA GLY A 29 42.53 -5.02 -23.29
C GLY A 29 42.92 -6.50 -23.15
N LEU A 30 43.28 -7.10 -24.30
CA LEU A 30 43.67 -8.50 -24.52
C LEU A 30 44.59 -9.10 -23.44
N ALA A 31 44.24 -10.27 -22.94
CA ALA A 31 45.21 -11.26 -22.46
C ALA A 31 44.70 -12.70 -22.71
N SER A 32 45.40 -13.35 -23.64
CA SER A 32 45.38 -14.78 -23.93
C SER A 32 45.78 -15.60 -22.70
N MET A 33 45.24 -16.82 -22.52
CA MET A 33 45.98 -18.07 -22.28
C MET A 33 45.07 -19.25 -21.86
N LEU A 34 45.20 -20.33 -22.64
CA LEU A 34 45.21 -21.76 -22.27
C LEU A 34 43.92 -22.48 -21.83
N THR A 35 43.52 -23.37 -22.74
CA THR A 35 42.55 -24.47 -22.65
C THR A 35 43.01 -25.62 -21.74
N ALA A 36 42.10 -26.17 -20.94
CA ALA A 36 42.09 -27.60 -20.54
C ALA A 36 40.64 -28.05 -20.24
N PRO A 37 40.17 -29.22 -20.72
CA PRO A 37 38.83 -29.72 -20.46
C PRO A 37 38.79 -30.71 -19.29
N GLY A 38 37.75 -30.64 -18.46
CA GLY A 38 37.51 -31.58 -17.35
C GLY A 38 36.03 -31.68 -16.99
N GLU A 39 35.42 -32.78 -17.44
CA GLU A 39 34.26 -33.54 -16.93
C GLU A 39 32.97 -32.84 -16.47
N ILE A 40 31.90 -33.10 -17.23
CA ILE A 40 30.50 -32.87 -16.86
C ILE A 40 29.95 -34.17 -16.23
N THR A 41 29.65 -34.13 -14.93
CA THR A 41 28.86 -35.18 -14.26
C THR A 41 27.38 -34.80 -14.28
N VAL A 42 26.57 -35.70 -14.86
CA VAL A 42 25.10 -35.63 -14.93
C VAL A 42 24.51 -35.98 -13.56
N GLY A 43 23.64 -35.12 -13.04
CA GLY A 43 23.05 -35.27 -11.70
C GLY A 43 21.58 -34.89 -11.62
N ARG A 44 20.73 -35.83 -12.06
CA ARG A 44 19.39 -36.20 -11.53
C ARG A 44 18.31 -35.12 -11.32
N ALA A 45 17.26 -35.30 -12.12
CA ALA A 45 15.89 -34.84 -11.89
C ALA A 45 15.33 -35.34 -10.54
N PHE A 46 14.66 -34.44 -9.82
CA PHE A 46 13.75 -34.78 -8.74
C PHE A 46 12.34 -34.30 -9.11
N THR A 47 11.52 -35.27 -9.50
CA THR A 47 10.05 -35.18 -9.50
C THR A 47 9.55 -35.37 -8.06
N LEU A 48 8.61 -34.54 -7.63
CA LEU A 48 7.71 -34.86 -6.50
C LEU A 48 6.25 -34.63 -6.92
N PRO A 49 5.32 -35.48 -6.40
CA PRO A 49 4.01 -35.67 -7.00
C PRO A 49 2.94 -34.73 -6.45
N ALA A 50 1.92 -34.51 -7.29
CA ALA A 50 0.61 -34.01 -6.91
C ALA A 50 -0.12 -35.04 -6.02
N ALA A 51 -0.76 -34.56 -4.96
CA ALA A 51 -1.79 -35.31 -4.25
C ALA A 51 -3.03 -34.43 -4.09
N ALA A 52 -4.06 -34.76 -4.85
CA ALA A 52 -5.44 -34.42 -4.57
C ALA A 52 -5.97 -35.39 -3.50
N VAL A 53 -6.76 -34.89 -2.56
CA VAL A 53 -7.73 -35.73 -1.85
C VAL A 53 -9.05 -34.98 -1.70
N SER A 54 -10.10 -35.59 -2.23
CA SER A 54 -11.49 -35.21 -2.02
C SER A 54 -11.99 -35.77 -0.69
N GLY A 55 -12.92 -35.07 -0.04
CA GLY A 55 -13.70 -35.64 1.06
C GLY A 55 -14.94 -34.79 1.34
N LYS A 56 -16.09 -35.24 0.82
CA LYS A 56 -17.44 -34.79 1.21
C LYS A 56 -17.89 -35.53 2.49
N GLY A 57 -18.77 -34.91 3.27
CA GLY A 57 -19.62 -35.56 4.29
C GLY A 57 -20.02 -34.56 5.38
N THR A 58 -21.24 -33.97 5.37
CA THR A 58 -22.43 -34.39 6.16
C THR A 58 -22.14 -34.42 7.66
N GLY A 59 -22.81 -33.76 8.59
CA GLY A 59 -24.18 -33.29 8.72
C GLY A 59 -24.47 -33.28 10.23
N ASP A 60 -25.46 -32.50 10.65
CA ASP A 60 -26.16 -32.50 11.94
C ASP A 60 -25.65 -31.69 13.16
N GLN A 61 -26.39 -30.59 13.38
CA GLN A 61 -27.17 -30.26 14.58
C GLN A 61 -26.55 -30.51 15.97
N ASN A 62 -26.19 -29.44 16.68
CA ASN A 62 -26.90 -29.07 17.91
C ASN A 62 -26.52 -27.65 18.38
N THR A 63 -27.53 -26.81 18.59
CA THR A 63 -27.44 -25.50 19.26
C THR A 63 -27.57 -25.67 20.78
N PRO A 64 -27.06 -24.72 21.57
CA PRO A 64 -27.89 -24.19 22.66
C PRO A 64 -28.07 -22.68 22.53
N ARG A 65 -29.34 -22.28 22.48
CA ARG A 65 -29.80 -20.93 22.80
C ARG A 65 -29.50 -20.64 24.27
N PHE A 66 -28.87 -19.51 24.56
CA PHE A 66 -29.03 -18.84 25.85
C PHE A 66 -29.76 -17.53 25.62
N ASN A 67 -30.92 -17.44 26.26
CA ASN A 67 -31.83 -16.31 26.25
C ASN A 67 -32.00 -15.94 27.71
N ASP A 68 -31.40 -14.83 28.16
CA ASP A 68 -31.75 -14.23 29.44
C ASP A 68 -31.99 -12.74 29.28
N GLN A 69 -33.18 -12.37 29.73
CA GLN A 69 -33.78 -11.05 29.76
C GLN A 69 -33.67 -10.52 31.19
N LYS A 70 -33.57 -9.17 31.30
CA LYS A 70 -33.68 -8.31 32.51
C LYS A 70 -32.40 -8.30 33.35
N ASP A 71 -31.80 -7.16 33.67
CA ASP A 71 -32.41 -6.02 34.36
C ASP A 71 -31.85 -4.64 33.92
N LYS A 72 -32.75 -3.64 33.92
CA LYS A 72 -32.42 -2.21 33.97
C LYS A 72 -32.45 -1.72 35.42
N PRO A 73 -31.62 -0.75 35.80
CA PRO A 73 -32.07 0.33 36.68
C PRO A 73 -31.92 1.72 36.02
N ARG A 74 -32.63 2.69 36.60
CA ARG A 74 -32.91 4.05 36.12
C ARG A 74 -32.34 5.08 37.12
N GLU A 75 -31.76 6.17 36.58
CA GLU A 75 -31.37 7.49 37.19
C GLU A 75 -30.38 7.48 38.39
N GLU A 76 -29.40 8.38 38.54
CA GLU A 76 -29.47 9.85 38.57
C GLU A 76 -28.06 10.52 38.36
N SER A 77 -28.08 11.84 38.14
CA SER A 77 -27.07 12.81 37.71
C SER A 77 -25.80 13.07 38.55
N ARG A 78 -24.68 13.46 37.87
CA ARG A 78 -23.91 14.75 37.95
C ARG A 78 -22.46 14.55 37.40
N GLY A 79 -21.97 15.51 36.59
CA GLY A 79 -20.75 15.46 35.72
C GLY A 79 -19.39 15.52 36.45
N PRO A 80 -18.30 16.08 35.87
CA PRO A 80 -17.97 16.42 34.47
C PRO A 80 -16.69 15.69 33.97
N GLY A 81 -16.47 15.52 32.66
CA GLY A 81 -15.14 15.06 32.20
C GLY A 81 -15.01 14.60 30.74
N SER A 82 -14.11 15.29 30.04
CA SER A 82 -13.28 14.83 28.92
C SER A 82 -13.93 14.51 27.56
N SER A 83 -13.64 15.43 26.63
CA SER A 83 -13.28 15.17 25.22
C SER A 83 -12.87 13.71 24.93
N SER A 84 -13.34 13.06 23.87
CA SER A 84 -12.95 13.42 22.50
C SER A 84 -13.80 12.61 21.51
N LYS A 85 -14.77 13.29 20.90
CA LYS A 85 -15.30 12.91 19.59
C LYS A 85 -14.36 13.51 18.55
N ILE A 86 -14.03 12.73 17.52
CA ILE A 86 -13.96 13.06 16.09
C ILE A 86 -13.07 12.00 15.44
N SER A 87 -13.70 11.00 14.83
CA SER A 87 -13.10 10.28 13.72
C SER A 87 -12.94 11.29 12.58
N PRO A 88 -11.77 11.42 11.93
CA PRO A 88 -11.68 12.30 10.78
C PRO A 88 -12.54 11.69 9.68
N ARG A 89 -13.64 12.39 9.40
CA ARG A 89 -14.40 12.31 8.16
C ARG A 89 -13.36 12.49 7.05
N SER A 90 -13.11 11.42 6.30
CA SER A 90 -12.48 11.54 4.99
C SER A 90 -13.40 12.44 4.17
N GLN A 91 -13.16 13.75 4.21
CA GLN A 91 -13.69 14.64 3.21
C GLN A 91 -12.98 14.23 1.93
N GLU A 92 -13.67 13.41 1.15
CA GLU A 92 -13.51 13.37 -0.30
C GLU A 92 -13.83 14.78 -0.79
N GLY A 93 -12.84 15.67 -0.68
CA GLY A 93 -12.85 16.91 -1.41
C GLY A 93 -12.69 16.54 -2.87
N ASP A 94 -13.68 16.90 -3.68
CA ASP A 94 -13.57 16.90 -5.14
C ASP A 94 -12.17 17.36 -5.51
N VAL A 95 -11.39 16.48 -6.13
CA VAL A 95 -10.15 16.87 -6.79
C VAL A 95 -10.61 17.76 -7.94
N LYS A 96 -10.65 19.07 -7.69
CA LYS A 96 -10.83 20.07 -8.73
C LYS A 96 -9.56 19.97 -9.58
N GLU A 97 -9.66 19.27 -10.71
CA GLU A 97 -8.65 19.31 -11.75
C GLU A 97 -8.31 20.78 -12.02
N PRO A 98 -7.06 21.23 -11.80
CA PRO A 98 -6.64 22.53 -12.25
C PRO A 98 -6.49 22.49 -13.77
N THR A 99 -7.46 23.07 -14.47
CA THR A 99 -7.68 22.85 -15.90
C THR A 99 -6.81 23.69 -16.85
N SER A 100 -5.80 24.40 -16.35
CA SER A 100 -4.84 25.11 -17.21
C SER A 100 -3.45 24.50 -17.08
N GLU A 101 -3.03 23.82 -18.14
CA GLU A 101 -1.62 23.56 -18.38
C GLU A 101 -0.89 24.89 -18.55
N VAL A 102 0.18 25.07 -17.76
CA VAL A 102 1.00 26.29 -17.77
C VAL A 102 2.19 26.10 -18.70
N CYS A 103 2.92 25.00 -18.55
CA CYS A 103 3.98 24.62 -19.47
C CYS A 103 4.29 23.13 -19.44
N TYR A 104 4.83 22.64 -20.55
CA TYR A 104 5.40 21.31 -20.69
C TYR A 104 6.82 21.40 -21.22
N GLU A 105 7.73 20.68 -20.58
CA GLU A 105 9.12 20.52 -20.99
C GLU A 105 9.44 19.02 -21.01
N GLY A 106 9.67 18.45 -22.18
CA GLY A 106 9.92 17.01 -22.27
C GLY A 106 9.91 16.49 -23.69
N THR A 107 9.96 15.17 -23.81
CA THR A 107 9.98 14.52 -25.13
C THR A 107 8.59 14.57 -25.78
N LEU A 108 8.59 14.70 -27.11
CA LEU A 108 7.39 14.69 -27.94
C LEU A 108 7.49 13.57 -28.98
N LEU A 109 6.38 12.93 -29.28
CA LEU A 109 6.22 12.06 -30.45
C LEU A 109 5.22 12.73 -31.39
N GLY A 110 5.74 13.37 -32.45
CA GLY A 110 4.94 14.28 -33.28
C GLY A 110 4.56 15.52 -32.47
N SER A 111 3.26 15.78 -32.33
CA SER A 111 2.72 16.88 -31.52
C SER A 111 2.30 16.46 -30.11
N SER A 112 2.40 15.17 -29.77
CA SER A 112 1.92 14.63 -28.49
C SER A 112 3.04 14.44 -27.49
N LYS A 113 2.77 14.70 -26.21
CA LYS A 113 3.69 14.37 -25.10
C LYS A 113 3.88 12.86 -25.02
N HIS A 114 5.13 12.45 -25.02
CA HIS A 114 5.49 11.03 -25.03
C HIS A 114 6.90 10.87 -24.46
N GLY A 115 7.14 9.84 -23.64
CA GLY A 115 8.42 9.67 -22.94
C GLY A 115 8.50 10.57 -21.70
N VAL A 116 9.70 10.92 -21.26
CA VAL A 116 9.91 11.67 -20.01
C VAL A 116 9.61 13.16 -20.21
N GLY A 117 8.92 13.76 -19.23
CA GLY A 117 8.70 15.19 -19.23
C GLY A 117 8.31 15.76 -17.87
N LEU A 118 8.33 17.08 -17.81
CA LEU A 118 7.90 17.94 -16.73
C LEU A 118 6.67 18.73 -17.20
N LEU A 119 5.57 18.60 -16.49
CA LEU A 119 4.32 19.31 -16.74
C LEU A 119 3.98 20.17 -15.51
N ARG A 120 3.92 21.48 -15.71
CA ARG A 120 3.41 22.43 -14.71
C ARG A 120 1.97 22.78 -15.04
N MET A 121 1.09 22.60 -14.07
CA MET A 121 -0.31 23.00 -14.13
C MET A 121 -0.58 23.94 -12.95
N ASP A 122 -1.70 24.64 -12.96
CA ASP A 122 -2.09 25.40 -11.76
C ASP A 122 -2.19 24.44 -10.56
N GLY A 123 -1.65 24.78 -9.40
CA GLY A 123 -1.81 23.96 -8.20
C GLY A 123 -0.99 22.67 -8.12
N CYS A 124 -0.27 22.25 -9.18
CA CYS A 124 0.59 21.06 -9.13
C CYS A 124 1.65 20.97 -10.24
N THR A 125 2.70 20.18 -9.99
CA THR A 125 3.74 19.82 -10.95
C THR A 125 3.83 18.30 -11.06
N TYR A 126 3.87 17.78 -12.29
CA TYR A 126 4.12 16.38 -12.61
C TYR A 126 5.46 16.21 -13.30
N GLU A 127 6.26 15.26 -12.84
CA GLU A 127 7.50 14.83 -13.48
C GLU A 127 7.43 13.31 -13.68
N GLY A 128 7.60 12.83 -14.92
CA GLY A 128 7.55 11.39 -15.19
C GLY A 128 7.25 11.06 -16.64
N ASP A 129 6.82 9.81 -16.86
CA ASP A 129 6.53 9.32 -18.19
C ASP A 129 5.19 9.85 -18.71
N PHE A 130 5.14 10.07 -20.02
CA PHE A 130 3.97 10.40 -20.80
C PHE A 130 3.75 9.36 -21.91
N ARG A 131 2.49 9.09 -22.22
CA ARG A 131 2.10 8.31 -23.38
C ARG A 131 0.85 8.91 -23.99
N ASN A 132 1.00 9.47 -25.19
CA ASN A 132 -0.09 10.08 -25.96
C ASN A 132 -0.82 11.16 -25.14
N ASP A 133 -0.07 12.17 -24.68
CA ASP A 133 -0.55 13.31 -23.88
C ASP A 133 -1.00 12.99 -22.44
N LEU A 134 -1.05 11.71 -22.06
CA LEU A 134 -1.45 11.27 -20.73
C LEU A 134 -0.25 10.90 -19.86
N LYS A 135 -0.32 11.23 -18.56
CA LYS A 135 0.60 10.71 -17.54
C LYS A 135 0.54 9.18 -17.58
N HIS A 136 1.70 8.54 -17.65
CA HIS A 136 1.84 7.10 -17.76
C HIS A 136 3.09 6.63 -17.02
N GLY A 137 3.34 5.32 -16.98
CA GLY A 137 4.59 4.78 -16.45
C GLY A 137 4.84 5.22 -15.01
N VAL A 138 6.06 5.67 -14.72
CA VAL A 138 6.46 6.14 -13.39
C VAL A 138 6.44 7.66 -13.37
N GLY A 139 5.98 8.24 -12.26
CA GLY A 139 6.10 9.67 -12.07
C GLY A 139 5.92 10.12 -10.63
N VAL A 140 6.19 11.41 -10.45
CA VAL A 140 6.00 12.17 -9.22
C VAL A 140 5.03 13.31 -9.51
N LEU A 141 3.93 13.37 -8.77
CA LEU A 141 2.98 14.47 -8.77
C LEU A 141 3.08 15.20 -7.43
N THR A 142 3.45 16.47 -7.48
CA THR A 142 3.56 17.35 -6.30
C THR A 142 2.48 18.42 -6.39
N TRP A 143 1.68 18.57 -5.34
CA TRP A 143 0.69 19.65 -5.24
C TRP A 143 1.28 20.84 -4.47
N ASP A 144 0.74 22.04 -4.74
CA ASP A 144 1.17 23.27 -4.07
C ASP A 144 0.90 23.26 -2.57
N ASP A 145 -0.05 22.44 -2.10
CA ASP A 145 -0.30 22.22 -0.68
C ASP A 145 0.75 21.32 -0.01
N GLY A 146 1.72 20.78 -0.75
CA GLY A 146 2.80 19.94 -0.27
C GLY A 146 2.47 18.44 -0.24
N ARG A 147 1.29 18.01 -0.69
CA ARG A 147 1.07 16.58 -0.97
C ARG A 147 2.01 16.10 -2.08
N GLN A 148 2.39 14.83 -2.03
CA GLN A 148 3.16 14.20 -3.09
C GLN A 148 2.69 12.78 -3.34
N TYR A 149 2.56 12.41 -4.61
CA TYR A 149 2.36 11.05 -5.09
C TYR A 149 3.58 10.64 -5.86
N HIS A 150 4.18 9.51 -5.50
CA HIS A 150 5.28 8.90 -6.21
C HIS A 150 4.90 7.46 -6.52
N GLY A 151 4.72 7.14 -7.79
CA GLY A 151 4.34 5.80 -8.19
C GLY A 151 3.92 5.72 -9.65
N GLN A 152 3.14 4.69 -9.95
CA GLN A 152 2.76 4.39 -11.32
C GLN A 152 1.52 5.19 -11.75
N PHE A 153 1.44 5.51 -13.04
CA PHE A 153 0.33 6.17 -13.70
C PHE A 153 -0.16 5.34 -14.87
N GLN A 154 -1.48 5.29 -15.06
CA GLN A 154 -2.10 4.66 -16.22
C GLN A 154 -3.24 5.53 -16.74
N PHE A 155 -3.16 5.93 -18.02
CA PHE A 155 -4.14 6.79 -18.66
C PHE A 155 -4.48 8.06 -17.85
N GLY A 156 -3.45 8.72 -17.29
CA GLY A 156 -3.61 9.93 -16.50
C GLY A 156 -3.94 9.72 -15.02
N LYS A 157 -4.29 8.50 -14.60
CA LYS A 157 -4.73 8.18 -13.24
C LYS A 157 -3.64 7.49 -12.41
N PHE A 158 -3.72 7.58 -11.09
CA PHE A 158 -2.90 6.76 -10.19
C PHE A 158 -3.20 5.28 -10.40
N HIS A 159 -2.14 4.49 -10.51
CA HIS A 159 -2.24 3.06 -10.73
C HIS A 159 -1.06 2.33 -10.08
N GLY A 160 -1.20 1.02 -9.90
CA GLY A 160 -0.12 0.15 -9.45
C GLY A 160 0.47 0.54 -8.10
N ASN A 161 1.75 0.26 -7.86
CA ASN A 161 2.38 0.54 -6.56
C ASN A 161 2.78 2.01 -6.44
N ALA A 162 2.49 2.63 -5.30
CA ALA A 162 2.82 4.02 -5.05
C ALA A 162 2.98 4.37 -3.56
N ILE A 163 3.61 5.51 -3.32
CA ILE A 163 3.68 6.21 -2.05
C ILE A 163 2.96 7.56 -2.20
N MET A 164 2.01 7.83 -1.31
CA MET A 164 1.40 9.15 -1.15
C MET A 164 1.81 9.73 0.21
N THR A 165 2.29 10.96 0.23
CA THR A 165 2.64 11.70 1.44
C THR A 165 1.80 12.97 1.56
N TRP A 166 1.53 13.36 2.80
CA TRP A 166 0.83 14.59 3.13
C TRP A 166 1.70 15.46 4.06
N PRO A 167 1.56 16.79 4.01
CA PRO A 167 2.33 17.71 4.86
C PRO A 167 2.16 17.49 6.36
N ASP A 168 1.01 16.93 6.77
CA ASP A 168 0.71 16.59 8.16
C ASP A 168 1.36 15.28 8.64
N GLY A 169 2.32 14.76 7.86
CA GLY A 169 3.06 13.55 8.16
C GLY A 169 2.26 12.26 7.94
N ARG A 170 1.02 12.33 7.42
CA ARG A 170 0.35 11.11 6.93
C ARG A 170 1.11 10.56 5.74
N ARG A 171 1.08 9.23 5.61
CA ARG A 171 1.68 8.51 4.49
C ARG A 171 0.88 7.26 4.16
N TYR A 172 0.76 6.97 2.88
CA TYR A 172 0.21 5.73 2.36
C TYR A 172 1.24 5.09 1.44
N CYS A 173 1.43 3.78 1.58
CA CYS A 173 2.22 2.98 0.65
C CYS A 173 1.42 1.71 0.35
N GLY A 174 1.13 1.47 -0.92
CA GLY A 174 0.27 0.39 -1.36
C GLY A 174 -0.14 0.55 -2.82
N GLN A 175 -1.17 -0.19 -3.23
CA GLN A 175 -1.60 -0.20 -4.62
C GLN A 175 -2.72 0.80 -4.90
N TYR A 176 -2.77 1.30 -6.13
CA TYR A 176 -3.84 2.13 -6.67
C TYR A 176 -4.45 1.50 -7.92
N VAL A 177 -5.75 1.71 -8.10
CA VAL A 177 -6.48 1.44 -9.34
C VAL A 177 -7.42 2.60 -9.59
N GLU A 178 -7.19 3.34 -10.67
CA GLU A 178 -8.01 4.50 -11.07
C GLU A 178 -8.20 5.49 -9.92
N ASP A 179 -7.10 6.03 -9.40
CA ASP A 179 -7.07 7.04 -8.31
C ASP A 179 -7.52 6.54 -6.94
N ARG A 180 -7.92 5.26 -6.82
CA ARG A 180 -8.38 4.65 -5.57
C ARG A 180 -7.37 3.66 -5.03
N LYS A 181 -7.14 3.70 -3.72
CA LYS A 181 -6.35 2.68 -3.00
C LYS A 181 -7.01 1.32 -3.17
N GLN A 182 -6.22 0.30 -3.44
CA GLN A 182 -6.67 -1.05 -3.76
C GLN A 182 -5.66 -2.07 -3.18
N GLY A 183 -6.11 -3.31 -2.96
CA GLY A 183 -5.24 -4.41 -2.59
C GLY A 183 -4.59 -4.22 -1.22
N GLU A 184 -3.32 -4.57 -1.07
CA GLU A 184 -2.60 -4.42 0.20
C GLU A 184 -2.00 -3.03 0.32
N GLY A 185 -2.11 -2.44 1.51
CA GLY A 185 -1.53 -1.12 1.76
C GLY A 185 -1.37 -0.78 3.23
N THR A 186 -0.40 0.09 3.49
CA THR A 186 -0.10 0.65 4.81
C THR A 186 -0.40 2.14 4.82
N PHE A 187 -1.23 2.57 5.75
CA PHE A 187 -1.48 3.98 6.04
C PHE A 187 -0.93 4.31 7.43
N SER A 188 -0.04 5.29 7.52
CA SER A 188 0.56 5.74 8.77
C SER A 188 0.23 7.21 9.04
N TRP A 189 0.13 7.54 10.33
CA TRP A 189 -0.02 8.91 10.83
C TRP A 189 1.25 9.32 11.58
N GLN A 190 1.48 10.63 11.69
CA GLN A 190 2.64 11.19 12.37
C GLN A 190 2.73 10.81 13.86
N ASP A 191 1.59 10.54 14.50
CA ASP A 191 1.51 10.14 15.92
C ASP A 191 1.79 8.65 16.17
N GLY A 192 2.30 7.93 15.16
CA GLY A 192 2.64 6.52 15.25
C GLY A 192 1.47 5.57 15.05
N ARG A 193 0.22 6.07 14.88
CA ARG A 193 -0.86 5.20 14.42
C ARG A 193 -0.53 4.63 13.06
N ARG A 194 -0.99 3.39 12.81
CA ARG A 194 -0.81 2.71 11.53
C ARG A 194 -1.96 1.74 11.26
N TYR A 195 -2.40 1.68 10.02
CA TYR A 195 -3.22 0.61 9.50
C TYR A 195 -2.43 -0.13 8.43
N GLN A 196 -2.43 -1.45 8.48
CA GLN A 196 -1.84 -2.31 7.46
C GLN A 196 -2.83 -3.42 7.12
N GLY A 197 -3.25 -3.50 5.86
CA GLY A 197 -4.18 -4.54 5.42
C GLY A 197 -4.79 -4.23 4.07
N GLN A 198 -5.94 -4.85 3.82
CA GLN A 198 -6.62 -4.75 2.54
C GLN A 198 -7.39 -3.44 2.34
N TRP A 199 -7.44 -3.01 1.08
CA TRP A 199 -8.10 -1.82 0.59
C TRP A 199 -8.95 -2.19 -0.62
N VAL A 200 -10.18 -1.68 -0.65
CA VAL A 200 -11.09 -1.84 -1.78
C VAL A 200 -11.71 -0.49 -2.07
N THR A 201 -11.52 0.01 -3.30
CA THR A 201 -12.12 1.27 -3.78
C THR A 201 -11.84 2.47 -2.84
N GLY A 202 -10.61 2.57 -2.33
CA GLY A 202 -10.18 3.66 -1.47
C GLY A 202 -10.43 3.46 0.03
N LYS A 203 -11.15 2.40 0.42
CA LYS A 203 -11.57 2.15 1.81
C LYS A 203 -10.86 0.94 2.39
N ARG A 204 -10.63 0.96 3.70
CA ARG A 204 -10.14 -0.22 4.43
C ARG A 204 -11.22 -1.28 4.44
N ASP A 205 -10.90 -2.47 3.95
CA ASP A 205 -11.85 -3.57 3.76
C ASP A 205 -11.09 -4.88 3.81
N GLY A 206 -11.61 -5.93 4.45
CA GLY A 206 -10.90 -7.19 4.68
C GLY A 206 -10.11 -7.23 6.00
N ILE A 207 -9.18 -8.16 6.12
CA ILE A 207 -8.31 -8.36 7.28
C ILE A 207 -7.26 -7.23 7.33
N GLY A 208 -7.13 -6.61 8.49
CA GLY A 208 -6.11 -5.58 8.71
C GLY A 208 -5.63 -5.50 10.15
N VAL A 209 -4.37 -5.11 10.31
CA VAL A 209 -3.73 -4.82 11.59
C VAL A 209 -3.76 -3.31 11.81
N TYR A 210 -4.34 -2.89 12.92
CA TYR A 210 -4.30 -1.52 13.38
C TYR A 210 -3.38 -1.37 14.59
N THR A 211 -2.45 -0.44 14.50
CA THR A 211 -1.55 0.00 15.58
C THR A 211 -2.03 1.37 16.06
N ASN A 212 -2.31 1.50 17.36
CA ASN A 212 -2.63 2.81 17.94
C ASN A 212 -1.36 3.62 18.26
N ALA A 213 -1.51 4.87 18.71
CA ALA A 213 -0.38 5.75 19.04
C ALA A 213 0.51 5.23 20.20
N LYS A 214 0.01 4.30 21.01
CA LYS A 214 0.78 3.63 22.09
C LYS A 214 1.54 2.40 21.59
N GLY A 215 1.50 2.10 20.30
CA GLY A 215 2.12 0.92 19.71
C GLY A 215 1.33 -0.38 19.90
N ILE A 216 0.15 -0.35 20.52
CA ILE A 216 -0.67 -1.54 20.74
C ILE A 216 -1.33 -1.93 19.41
N THR A 217 -1.17 -3.19 19.01
CA THR A 217 -1.70 -3.74 17.77
C THR A 217 -2.95 -4.58 17.99
N ARG A 218 -3.86 -4.54 17.01
CA ARG A 218 -5.02 -5.43 16.94
C ARG A 218 -5.27 -5.84 15.49
N THR A 219 -5.43 -7.13 15.25
CA THR A 219 -5.93 -7.68 13.99
C THR A 219 -7.45 -7.65 14.00
N GLY A 220 -8.08 -7.24 12.92
CA GLY A 220 -9.53 -7.22 12.80
C GLY A 220 -10.01 -7.35 11.37
N LEU A 221 -11.30 -7.65 11.23
CA LEU A 221 -12.01 -7.63 9.96
C LEU A 221 -12.62 -6.24 9.76
N TRP A 222 -12.39 -5.64 8.60
CA TRP A 222 -12.83 -4.31 8.21
C TRP A 222 -13.83 -4.41 7.07
N GLN A 223 -14.78 -3.49 7.05
CA GLN A 223 -15.69 -3.29 5.94
C GLN A 223 -15.98 -1.80 5.80
N MET A 224 -15.70 -1.24 4.62
CA MET A 224 -16.00 0.16 4.30
C MET A 224 -15.52 1.15 5.38
N ASP A 225 -14.23 1.07 5.75
CA ASP A 225 -13.56 1.86 6.79
C ASP A 225 -14.01 1.62 8.25
N ARG A 226 -14.89 0.63 8.49
CA ARG A 226 -15.38 0.28 9.82
C ARG A 226 -14.83 -1.08 10.26
N PRO A 227 -14.26 -1.19 11.48
CA PRO A 227 -13.91 -2.49 12.02
C PRO A 227 -15.21 -3.24 12.41
N LEU A 228 -15.40 -4.43 11.84
CA LEU A 228 -16.51 -5.34 12.15
C LEU A 228 -16.20 -6.19 13.39
N SER A 229 -14.98 -6.71 13.49
CA SER A 229 -14.54 -7.53 14.61
C SER A 229 -13.04 -7.42 14.84
N TRP A 230 -12.59 -7.77 16.04
CA TRP A 230 -11.18 -7.87 16.40
C TRP A 230 -10.88 -9.31 16.82
N GLU A 231 -9.74 -9.84 16.41
CA GLU A 231 -9.25 -11.11 16.95
C GLU A 231 -8.99 -10.96 18.46
N ALA A 232 -9.35 -12.01 19.21
CA ALA A 232 -9.07 -12.06 20.64
C ALA A 232 -7.56 -11.97 20.87
N GLN A 233 -7.12 -11.06 21.74
CA GLN A 233 -5.73 -11.04 22.18
C GLN A 233 -5.47 -12.36 22.90
N GLN A 234 -4.50 -13.15 22.43
CA GLN A 234 -4.01 -14.30 23.18
C GLN A 234 -3.45 -13.75 24.48
N THR A 235 -4.23 -13.79 25.55
CA THR A 235 -3.75 -13.53 26.91
C THR A 235 -2.72 -14.61 27.16
N GLY A 236 -1.44 -14.22 27.21
CA GLY A 236 -0.38 -15.12 27.57
C GLY A 236 -0.79 -15.85 28.84
N THR A 237 -0.93 -17.17 28.75
CA THR A 237 -1.03 -18.03 29.92
C THR A 237 0.21 -17.74 30.75
N ASP A 238 -0.02 -17.08 31.88
CA ASP A 238 0.91 -16.92 32.98
C ASP A 238 1.41 -18.31 33.35
N VAL A 239 2.65 -18.62 32.97
CA VAL A 239 3.32 -19.82 33.45
C VAL A 239 3.94 -19.43 34.77
N THR A 240 3.12 -19.44 35.82
CA THR A 240 3.61 -19.58 37.18
C THR A 240 4.37 -20.91 37.26
N ARG A 241 5.68 -20.82 37.52
CA ARG A 241 6.52 -21.88 38.09
C ARG A 241 7.43 -21.16 39.09
N ASP A 242 7.02 -21.14 40.36
CA ASP A 242 7.47 -22.06 41.43
C ASP A 242 8.97 -21.97 41.69
#